data_AF-A0A2K0TLA7-F1
#
_entry.id   AF-A0A2K0TLA7-F1
#
_cell.length_a   1.000
_cell.length_b   1.000
_cell.length_c   1.000
_cell.angle_alpha   90.00
_cell.angle_beta   90.00
_cell.angle_gamma   90.00
#
_symmetry.space_group_name_H-M   'P 1'
#
loop_
_entity.id
_entity.type
_entity.pdbx_description
1 polymer ?
#
loop_
_entity_poly.entity_id
_entity_poly.type
_entity_poly.pdbx_seq_one_letter_code
_entity_poly.pdbx_strand_id
1 'polypeptide(L)'
;MVQIYLEDQNALLLSDVHNLVECIRANGNIRQISMEIDSISDIVSNLVSETQNTGRGSMVTRLSKCRDHLVEAKHRGQDMADSGAHEQEWGNWTQTLPPIAFEVAQEAKELVDAIGELVASSRDADDFS
;
A
#
# COMPACT_ATOMS: atom_id res chain seq x y z
N MET A 1 -0.53 0.77 22.11
CA MET A 1 -1.70 0.30 21.32
C MET A 1 -1.57 0.70 19.87
N VAL A 2 -1.24 1.96 19.55
CA VAL A 2 -1.02 2.44 18.17
C VAL A 2 0.02 1.61 17.40
N GLN A 3 1.15 1.25 18.01
CA GLN A 3 2.19 0.44 17.34
C GLN A 3 1.66 -0.92 16.85
N ILE A 4 1.01 -1.69 17.73
CA ILE A 4 0.42 -3.00 17.38
C ILE A 4 -0.61 -2.85 16.25
N TYR A 5 -1.45 -1.81 16.31
CA TYR A 5 -2.41 -1.53 15.24
C TYR A 5 -1.72 -1.24 13.89
N LEU A 6 -0.63 -0.47 13.88
CA LEU A 6 0.15 -0.20 12.67
C LEU A 6 0.82 -1.47 12.12
N GLU A 7 1.32 -2.34 13.00
CA GLU A 7 1.88 -3.65 12.63
C GLU A 7 0.81 -4.57 12.03
N ASP A 8 -0.39 -4.62 12.63
CA ASP A 8 -1.53 -5.38 12.12
C ASP A 8 -1.98 -4.86 10.74
N GLN A 9 -2.09 -3.53 10.58
CA GLN A 9 -2.42 -2.94 9.28
C GLN A 9 -1.36 -3.23 8.22
N ASN A 10 -0.08 -3.21 8.58
CA ASN A 10 0.99 -3.56 7.66
C ASN A 10 0.95 -5.06 7.27
N ALA A 11 0.56 -5.95 8.18
CA ALA A 11 0.35 -7.36 7.88
C ALA A 11 -0.83 -7.58 6.92
N LEU A 12 -1.93 -6.86 7.12
CA LEU A 12 -3.07 -6.86 6.20
C LEU A 12 -2.68 -6.32 4.81
N LEU A 13 -1.92 -5.23 4.76
CA LEU A 13 -1.41 -4.67 3.51
C LEU A 13 -0.58 -5.70 2.72
N LEU A 14 0.32 -6.42 3.39
CA LEU A 14 1.13 -7.46 2.74
C LEU A 14 0.27 -8.61 2.20
N SER A 15 -0.78 -8.99 2.94
CA SER A 15 -1.76 -9.98 2.50
C SER A 15 -2.48 -9.51 1.23
N ASP A 16 -2.95 -8.26 1.17
CA ASP A 16 -3.67 -7.73 0.03
C ASP A 16 -2.77 -7.54 -1.19
N VAL A 17 -1.51 -7.11 -1.00
CA VAL A 17 -0.51 -7.07 -2.07
C VAL A 17 -0.26 -8.47 -2.64
N HIS A 18 -0.16 -9.49 -1.79
CA HIS A 18 -0.05 -10.88 -2.25
C HIS A 18 -1.29 -11.33 -3.02
N ASN A 19 -2.50 -11.02 -2.52
CA ASN A 19 -3.76 -11.35 -3.19
C ASN A 19 -3.88 -10.68 -4.56
N LEU A 20 -3.47 -9.42 -4.69
CA LEU A 20 -3.39 -8.70 -5.97
C LEU A 20 -2.46 -9.44 -6.96
N VAL A 21 -1.27 -9.85 -6.52
CA VAL A 21 -0.31 -10.57 -7.37
C VAL A 21 -0.87 -11.92 -7.80
N GLU A 22 -1.48 -12.68 -6.90
CA GLU A 22 -2.13 -13.94 -7.24
C GLU A 22 -3.31 -13.75 -8.19
N CYS A 23 -4.11 -12.69 -7.98
CA CYS A 23 -5.20 -12.31 -8.88
C CYS A 23 -4.68 -12.06 -10.30
N ILE A 24 -3.59 -11.30 -10.45
CA ILE A 24 -2.95 -11.04 -11.74
C ILE A 24 -2.43 -12.33 -12.38
N ARG A 25 -1.75 -13.18 -11.61
CA ARG A 25 -1.20 -14.47 -12.09
C ARG A 25 -2.29 -15.44 -12.55
N ALA A 26 -3.46 -15.39 -11.91
CA ALA A 26 -4.63 -16.17 -12.27
C ALA A 26 -5.43 -15.57 -13.44
N ASN A 27 -4.91 -14.55 -14.13
CA ASN A 27 -5.61 -13.80 -15.17
C ASN A 27 -6.96 -13.22 -14.68
N GLY A 28 -6.97 -12.70 -13.45
CA GLY A 28 -8.13 -12.06 -12.84
C GLY A 28 -8.67 -10.90 -13.68
N ASN A 29 -9.98 -10.68 -13.59
CA ASN A 29 -10.62 -9.61 -14.35
C ASN A 29 -10.36 -8.23 -13.73
N ILE A 30 -10.62 -7.16 -14.49
CA ILE A 30 -10.44 -5.76 -14.04
C ILE A 30 -11.14 -5.45 -12.72
N ARG A 31 -12.31 -6.06 -12.48
CA ARG A 31 -13.09 -5.82 -11.26
C ARG A 31 -12.38 -6.41 -10.04
N GLN A 32 -11.88 -7.64 -10.14
CA GLN A 32 -11.12 -8.27 -9.08
C GLN A 32 -9.84 -7.49 -8.78
N ILE A 33 -9.05 -7.17 -9.81
CA ILE A 33 -7.84 -6.36 -9.65
C ILE A 33 -8.15 -5.00 -9.01
N SER A 34 -9.24 -4.34 -9.42
CA SER A 34 -9.67 -3.06 -8.83
C SER A 34 -10.03 -3.19 -7.35
N MET A 35 -10.73 -4.26 -6.95
CA MET A 35 -11.10 -4.50 -5.55
C MET A 35 -9.86 -4.70 -4.67
N GLU A 36 -8.88 -5.48 -5.13
CA GLU A 36 -7.62 -5.66 -4.39
C GLU A 36 -6.85 -4.34 -4.24
N ILE A 37 -6.80 -3.51 -5.31
CA ILE A 37 -6.17 -2.19 -5.25
C ILE A 37 -6.91 -1.25 -4.28
N ASP A 38 -8.24 -1.28 -4.26
CA ASP A 38 -9.03 -0.46 -3.35
C ASP A 38 -8.79 -0.84 -1.88
N SER A 39 -8.71 -2.15 -1.58
CA SER A 39 -8.35 -2.64 -0.24
C SER A 39 -6.97 -2.16 0.21
N ILE A 40 -5.96 -2.28 -0.67
CA ILE A 40 -4.60 -1.75 -0.44
C ILE A 40 -4.66 -0.23 -0.16
N SER A 41 -5.39 0.52 -0.97
CA SER A 41 -5.51 1.97 -0.86
C SER A 41 -6.16 2.41 0.46
N ASP A 42 -7.18 1.69 0.92
CA ASP A 42 -7.86 1.97 2.17
C ASP A 42 -6.94 1.75 3.38
N ILE A 43 -6.22 0.62 3.42
CA ILE A 43 -5.25 0.34 4.49
C ILE A 43 -4.15 1.41 4.53
N VAL A 44 -3.61 1.80 3.38
CA VAL A 44 -2.60 2.86 3.31
C VAL A 44 -3.15 4.20 3.78
N SER A 45 -4.40 4.51 3.46
CA SER A 45 -5.04 5.76 3.91
C SER A 45 -5.23 5.80 5.43
N ASN A 46 -5.52 4.66 6.05
CA ASN A 46 -5.53 4.53 7.51
C ASN A 46 -4.13 4.70 8.10
N LEU A 47 -3.11 4.02 7.56
CA LEU A 47 -1.73 4.17 7.99
C LEU A 47 -1.28 5.63 7.91
N VAL A 48 -1.57 6.32 6.81
CA VAL A 48 -1.24 7.74 6.65
C VAL A 48 -1.95 8.58 7.72
N SER A 49 -3.25 8.36 7.95
CA SER A 49 -4.03 9.13 8.92
C SER A 49 -3.52 8.98 10.35
N GLU A 50 -3.18 7.76 10.77
CA GLU A 50 -2.63 7.50 12.11
C GLU A 50 -1.23 8.08 12.30
N THR A 51 -0.44 8.15 11.24
CA THR A 51 0.98 8.48 11.32
C THR A 51 1.27 9.95 11.00
N GLN A 52 0.30 10.72 10.50
CA GLN A 52 0.43 12.14 10.18
C GLN A 52 0.96 12.99 11.36
N ASN A 53 0.60 12.63 12.59
CA ASN A 53 0.97 13.38 13.80
C ASN A 53 2.26 12.90 14.47
N THR A 54 2.96 11.92 13.89
CA THR A 54 4.16 11.29 14.49
C THR A 54 5.48 12.00 14.16
N GLY A 55 5.43 13.10 13.40
CA GLY A 55 6.63 13.83 12.96
C GLY A 55 7.35 13.20 11.75
N ARG A 56 6.80 12.14 11.15
CA ARG A 56 7.36 11.42 9.99
C ARG A 56 6.78 11.87 8.64
N GLY A 57 6.53 13.17 8.47
CA GLY A 57 5.80 13.71 7.33
C GLY A 57 6.38 13.36 5.95
N SER A 58 7.70 13.23 5.82
CA SER A 58 8.36 12.85 4.55
C SER A 58 8.03 11.41 4.13
N MET A 59 8.03 10.46 5.07
CA MET A 59 7.68 9.06 4.82
C MET A 59 6.18 8.90 4.53
N VAL A 60 5.34 9.60 5.29
CA VAL A 60 3.89 9.65 5.04
C VAL A 60 3.59 10.19 3.63
N THR A 61 4.34 11.20 3.19
CA THR A 61 4.21 11.76 1.83
C THR A 61 4.66 10.76 0.76
N ARG A 62 5.77 10.03 0.95
CA ARG A 62 6.22 8.98 0.02
C ARG A 62 5.19 7.88 -0.12
N LEU A 63 4.71 7.35 1.00
CA LEU A 63 3.68 6.31 1.03
C LEU A 63 2.38 6.76 0.33
N SER A 64 1.94 7.99 0.58
CA SER A 64 0.77 8.58 -0.09
C SER A 64 0.96 8.63 -1.61
N LYS A 65 2.13 9.04 -2.10
CA LYS A 65 2.42 9.08 -3.54
C LYS A 65 2.41 7.68 -4.18
N CYS A 66 2.95 6.67 -3.49
CA CYS A 66 2.91 5.30 -3.99
C CYS A 66 1.47 4.78 -4.10
N ARG A 67 0.63 5.06 -3.09
CA ARG A 67 -0.81 4.75 -3.15
C ARG A 67 -1.48 5.46 -4.31
N ASP A 68 -1.24 6.76 -4.48
CA ASP A 68 -1.87 7.55 -5.55
C ASP A 68 -1.46 7.00 -6.94
N HIS A 69 -0.21 6.57 -7.10
CA HIS A 69 0.27 5.91 -8.31
C HIS A 69 -0.44 4.56 -8.57
N LEU A 70 -0.70 3.77 -7.53
CA LEU A 70 -1.45 2.51 -7.65
C LEU A 70 -2.92 2.76 -8.06
N VAL A 71 -3.56 3.79 -7.48
CA VAL A 71 -4.93 4.18 -7.82
C VAL A 71 -5.01 4.72 -9.25
N GLU A 72 -4.02 5.48 -9.69
CA GLU A 72 -3.93 5.94 -11.08
C GLU A 72 -3.80 4.76 -12.05
N ALA A 73 -2.98 3.77 -11.71
CA ALA A 73 -2.86 2.54 -12.50
C ALA A 73 -4.20 1.77 -12.57
N LYS A 74 -4.99 1.77 -11.48
CA LYS A 74 -6.35 1.20 -11.47
C LYS A 74 -7.26 1.93 -12.46
N HIS A 75 -7.33 3.26 -12.39
CA HIS A 75 -8.18 4.05 -13.29
C HIS A 75 -7.81 3.84 -14.76
N ARG A 76 -6.51 3.78 -15.08
CA ARG A 76 -6.03 3.45 -16.41
C ARG A 76 -6.49 2.06 -16.87
N GLY A 77 -6.45 1.06 -15.98
CA GLY A 77 -6.94 -0.28 -16.29
C GLY A 77 -8.45 -0.35 -16.54
N GLN A 78 -9.23 0.47 -15.83
CA GLN A 78 -10.67 0.58 -16.02
C GLN A 78 -11.00 1.25 -17.36
N ASP A 79 -10.34 2.36 -17.70
CA ASP A 79 -10.49 3.05 -18.98
C ASP A 79 -10.12 2.14 -20.18
N MET A 80 -9.06 1.34 -20.03
CA MET A 80 -8.67 0.33 -21.00
C MET A 80 -9.74 -0.76 -21.16
N ALA A 81 -10.35 -1.23 -20.07
CA ALA A 81 -11.42 -2.22 -20.13
C ALA A 81 -12.68 -1.66 -20.81
N ASP A 82 -13.03 -0.41 -20.54
CA ASP A 82 -14.18 0.27 -21.14
C ASP A 82 -13.98 0.58 -22.62
N SER A 83 -12.74 0.90 -23.02
CA SER A 83 -12.35 1.16 -24.41
C SER A 83 -12.15 -0.10 -25.26
N GLY A 84 -12.19 -1.29 -24.65
CA GLY A 84 -11.99 -2.56 -25.33
C GLY A 84 -10.52 -2.83 -25.71
N ALA A 85 -9.59 -2.55 -24.79
CA ALA A 85 -8.16 -2.74 -24.98
C ALA A 85 -7.79 -4.17 -25.43
N HIS A 86 -6.73 -4.27 -26.23
CA HIS A 86 -6.24 -5.56 -26.71
C HIS A 86 -5.54 -6.36 -25.61
N GLU A 87 -5.50 -7.70 -25.75
CA GLU A 87 -4.83 -8.61 -24.80
C GLU A 87 -3.37 -8.23 -24.51
N GLN A 88 -2.65 -7.69 -25.51
CA GLN A 88 -1.27 -7.22 -25.34
C GLN A 88 -1.19 -6.00 -24.41
N GLU A 89 -2.11 -5.04 -24.56
CA GLU A 89 -2.15 -3.85 -23.71
C GLU A 89 -2.52 -4.23 -22.28
N TRP A 90 -3.48 -5.14 -22.14
CA TRP A 90 -3.89 -5.73 -20.86
C TRP A 90 -2.71 -6.45 -20.16
N GLY A 91 -1.96 -7.26 -20.91
CA GLY A 91 -0.76 -7.94 -20.40
C GLY A 91 0.31 -6.95 -19.94
N ASN A 92 0.59 -5.91 -20.73
CA ASN A 92 1.56 -4.88 -20.37
C ASN A 92 1.12 -4.11 -19.12
N TRP A 93 -0.17 -3.76 -19.01
CA TRP A 93 -0.70 -3.06 -17.84
C TRP A 93 -0.64 -3.93 -16.58
N THR A 94 -1.12 -5.17 -16.62
CA THR A 94 -1.08 -6.08 -15.46
C THR A 94 0.34 -6.33 -14.95
N GLN A 95 1.34 -6.32 -15.83
CA GLN A 95 2.76 -6.42 -15.44
C GLN A 95 3.31 -5.21 -14.68
N THR A 96 2.66 -4.05 -14.78
CA THR A 96 3.07 -2.83 -14.05
C THR A 96 2.54 -2.77 -12.63
N LEU A 97 1.48 -3.51 -12.29
CA LEU A 97 0.85 -3.45 -10.97
C LEU A 97 1.69 -4.07 -9.84
N PRO A 98 2.31 -5.26 -10.01
CA PRO A 98 3.11 -5.87 -8.96
C PRO A 98 4.23 -4.95 -8.42
N PRO A 99 5.10 -4.33 -9.25
CA PRO A 99 6.17 -3.47 -8.71
C PRO A 99 5.60 -2.27 -7.94
N ILE A 100 4.52 -1.64 -8.42
CA ILE A 100 3.88 -0.52 -7.72
C ILE A 100 3.33 -0.96 -6.35
N ALA A 101 2.65 -2.12 -6.30
CA ALA A 101 2.10 -2.65 -5.06
C ALA A 101 3.19 -3.04 -4.04
N PHE A 102 4.32 -3.58 -4.51
CA PHE A 102 5.47 -3.87 -3.64
C PHE A 102 6.11 -2.60 -3.09
N GLU A 103 6.23 -1.54 -3.89
CA GLU A 103 6.70 -0.24 -3.41
C GLU A 103 5.80 0.30 -2.30
N VAL A 104 4.48 0.22 -2.45
CA VAL A 104 3.51 0.60 -1.40
C VAL A 104 3.75 -0.18 -0.11
N ALA A 105 3.87 -1.51 -0.18
CA ALA A 105 4.14 -2.35 0.99
C ALA A 105 5.48 -2.02 1.66
N GLN A 106 6.51 -1.75 0.87
CA GLN A 106 7.83 -1.41 1.38
C GLN A 106 7.83 -0.07 2.12
N GLU A 107 7.22 0.96 1.54
CA GLU A 107 7.11 2.29 2.16
C GLU A 107 6.27 2.24 3.45
N ALA A 108 5.20 1.45 3.46
CA ALA A 108 4.39 1.23 4.66
C ALA A 108 5.19 0.54 5.76
N LYS A 109 5.94 -0.51 5.42
CA LYS A 109 6.81 -1.18 6.38
C LYS A 109 7.88 -0.24 6.95
N GLU A 110 8.56 0.53 6.09
CA GLU A 110 9.56 1.51 6.53
C GLU A 110 8.96 2.52 7.51
N LEU A 111 7.74 2.99 7.25
CA LEU A 111 7.03 3.90 8.14
C LEU A 111 6.69 3.26 9.50
N VAL A 112 6.16 2.02 9.49
CA VAL A 112 5.77 1.30 10.72
C VAL A 112 6.98 0.95 11.59
N ASP A 113 8.04 0.38 11.00
CA ASP A 113 9.27 0.01 11.71
C ASP A 113 9.85 1.23 12.43
N ALA A 114 9.83 2.36 11.75
CA ALA A 114 10.47 3.56 12.20
C ALA A 114 9.61 4.33 13.24
N ILE A 115 8.29 4.12 13.26
CA ILE A 115 7.42 4.51 14.39
C ILE A 115 7.68 3.60 15.59
N GLY A 116 7.86 2.29 15.37
CA GLY A 116 8.24 1.35 16.42
C GLY A 116 9.52 1.78 17.15
N GLU A 117 10.54 2.20 16.40
CA GLU A 117 11.79 2.74 16.95
C GLU A 117 11.58 4.04 17.76
N LEU A 118 10.71 4.94 17.28
CA LEU A 118 10.37 6.18 17.99
C LEU A 118 9.67 5.90 19.33
N VAL A 119 8.76 4.92 19.35
CA VAL A 119 8.05 4.51 20.57
C VAL A 119 8.99 3.83 21.56
N ALA A 120 9.90 2.98 21.08
CA ALA A 120 10.91 2.33 21.93
C ALA A 120 11.86 3.34 22.58
N SER A 121 12.42 4.25 21.77
CA SER A 121 13.34 5.29 22.27
C SER A 121 12.70 6.28 23.24
N SER A 122 11.41 6.59 23.08
CA SER A 122 10.67 7.44 24.03
C SER A 122 10.46 6.76 25.39
N ARG A 123 10.44 5.43 25.42
CA ARG A 123 10.17 4.63 26.62
C ARG A 123 11.42 4.39 27.46
N ASP A 124 12.59 4.32 26.82
CA ASP A 124 13.89 4.25 27.51
C ASP A 124 14.29 5.58 28.18
N ALA A 125 13.76 6.71 27.71
CA ALA A 125 14.03 8.03 28.29
C ALA A 125 13.32 8.25 29.66
N ASP A 126 12.22 7.52 29.92
CA ASP A 126 11.42 7.63 31.14
C ASP A 126 11.97 6.75 32.28
N ASP A 127 12.84 5.77 31.99
CA ASP A 127 13.44 4.83 32.97
C ASP A 127 14.74 5.37 33.61
N PHE A 128 15.22 6.55 33.18
CA PHE A 128 16.43 7.21 33.69
C PHE A 128 16.17 8.57 34.37
N SER A 129 14.95 8.85 34.82
CA SER A 129 14.59 10.00 35.68
C SER A 129 14.27 9.59 37.11
#